data_AF-A0A150R745-F1
#
_entry.id   AF-A0A150R745-F1
#
_cell.length_a   1.000
_cell.length_b   1.000
_cell.length_c   1.000
_cell.angle_alpha   90.00
_cell.angle_beta   90.00
_cell.angle_gamma   90.00
#
_symmetry.space_group_name_H-M   'P 1'
#
loop_
_entity.id
_entity.type
_entity.pdbx_description
1 polymer ?
#
loop_
_entity_poly.entity_id
_entity_poly.type
_entity_poly.pdbx_seq_one_letter_code
_entity_poly.pdbx_strand_id
1 'polypeptide(L)'
;MVAGASAMPRPALTFALLFALASFALGCSGSEPCEVVCAKNAECQPDGPGKETCVTLCLDLSDRASYADAIEHQAECYEEEDWSCDQLASGACDYSPED
;
A
#
# COMPACT_ATOMS: atom_id res chain seq x y z
N MET A 1 -11.27 11.93 58.34
CA MET A 1 -12.35 12.20 57.36
C MET A 1 -11.73 12.07 55.98
N VAL A 2 -12.54 11.60 55.02
CA VAL A 2 -12.23 10.86 53.78
C VAL A 2 -11.03 11.35 52.92
N ALA A 3 -10.37 10.37 52.30
CA ALA A 3 -9.31 10.48 51.29
C ALA A 3 -9.83 11.09 49.97
N GLY A 4 -9.02 11.96 49.35
CA GLY A 4 -9.24 12.49 48.01
C GLY A 4 -8.22 11.92 47.02
N ALA A 5 -8.41 10.67 46.61
CA ALA A 5 -7.68 10.08 45.50
C ALA A 5 -8.41 10.43 44.19
N SER A 6 -8.05 11.55 43.56
CA SER A 6 -8.50 11.86 42.20
C SER A 6 -7.57 11.18 41.19
N ALA A 7 -7.70 9.85 41.08
CA ALA A 7 -7.17 9.09 39.95
C ALA A 7 -8.21 9.14 38.83
N MET A 8 -8.02 10.02 37.84
CA MET A 8 -8.84 9.98 36.63
C MET A 8 -8.37 8.84 35.73
N PRO A 9 -9.28 7.96 35.27
CA PRO A 9 -8.95 6.83 34.42
C PRO A 9 -8.51 7.30 33.03
N ARG A 10 -7.43 6.68 32.54
CA ARG A 10 -6.88 6.81 31.20
C ARG A 10 -7.97 6.54 30.15
N PRO A 11 -8.22 7.41 29.17
CA PRO A 11 -8.94 7.03 27.96
C PRO A 11 -8.00 6.20 27.08
N ALA A 12 -7.80 4.95 27.47
CA ALA A 12 -7.32 3.91 26.56
C ALA A 12 -8.57 3.16 26.05
N LEU A 13 -8.57 2.79 24.76
CA LEU A 13 -9.56 1.95 24.06
C LEU A 13 -10.69 2.68 23.33
N THR A 14 -10.35 3.37 22.24
CA THR A 14 -11.29 3.58 21.11
C THR A 14 -10.66 3.42 19.73
N PHE A 15 -9.45 2.85 19.62
CA PHE A 15 -8.77 2.60 18.34
C PHE A 15 -8.85 1.15 17.85
N ALA A 16 -9.69 0.31 18.46
CA ALA A 16 -9.75 -1.13 18.16
C ALA A 16 -10.95 -1.56 17.28
N LEU A 17 -11.72 -0.62 16.71
CA LEU A 17 -12.96 -0.96 15.98
C LEU A 17 -12.95 -0.66 14.47
N LEU A 18 -11.82 -0.22 13.91
CA LEU A 18 -11.65 -0.05 12.45
C LEU A 18 -10.92 -1.23 11.79
N PHE A 19 -10.44 -2.20 12.58
CA PHE A 19 -9.62 -3.32 12.09
C PHE A 19 -10.44 -4.55 11.65
N ALA A 20 -11.77 -4.51 11.78
CA ALA A 20 -12.62 -5.69 11.70
C ALA A 20 -13.54 -5.76 10.45
N LEU A 21 -13.37 -4.87 9.46
CA LEU A 21 -14.29 -4.76 8.32
C LEU A 21 -13.66 -4.74 6.92
N ALA A 22 -12.40 -5.17 6.77
CA ALA A 22 -11.76 -5.26 5.45
C ALA A 22 -11.44 -6.71 5.02
N SER A 23 -12.15 -7.72 5.55
CA SER A 23 -12.00 -9.13 5.15
C SER A 23 -12.83 -9.49 3.92
N PHE A 24 -12.79 -8.66 2.88
CA PHE A 24 -13.45 -8.93 1.60
C PHE A 24 -12.56 -8.52 0.43
N ALA A 25 -11.52 -9.30 0.17
CA ALA A 25 -10.95 -9.45 -1.16
C ALA A 25 -10.56 -10.91 -1.34
N LEU A 26 -11.54 -11.70 -1.78
CA LEU A 26 -11.33 -12.99 -2.40
C LEU A 26 -11.04 -12.74 -3.88
N GLY A 27 -9.83 -13.09 -4.31
CA GLY A 27 -9.59 -13.67 -5.63
C GLY A 27 -8.77 -12.82 -6.60
N CYS A 28 -7.54 -13.25 -6.86
CA CYS A 28 -7.16 -13.77 -8.17
C CYS A 28 -5.81 -14.52 -8.09
N SER A 29 -5.69 -15.61 -8.86
CA SER A 29 -4.52 -16.49 -8.91
C SER A 29 -3.52 -16.04 -9.97
N GLY A 30 -3.19 -14.74 -9.94
CA GLY A 30 -2.06 -14.09 -10.59
C GLY A 30 -1.47 -13.12 -9.55
N SER A 31 -0.18 -12.80 -9.59
CA SER A 31 0.37 -11.81 -8.67
C SER A 31 -0.45 -10.53 -8.77
N GLU A 32 -1.02 -10.04 -7.66
CA GLU A 32 -1.82 -8.82 -7.70
C GLU A 32 -0.92 -7.65 -8.14
N PRO A 33 -1.36 -6.74 -9.02
CA PRO A 33 -0.56 -5.60 -9.48
C PRO A 33 0.10 -4.80 -8.33
N CYS A 34 -0.62 -4.62 -7.23
CA CYS A 34 -0.08 -4.02 -6.01
C CYS A 34 1.10 -4.80 -5.40
N GLU A 35 1.08 -6.13 -5.41
CA GLU A 35 2.17 -6.96 -4.90
C GLU A 35 3.44 -6.82 -5.74
N VAL A 36 3.30 -6.78 -7.07
CA VAL A 36 4.42 -6.62 -8.02
C VAL A 36 5.07 -5.25 -7.83
N VAL A 37 4.27 -4.18 -7.94
CA VAL A 37 4.74 -2.81 -7.83
C VAL A 37 5.38 -2.56 -6.47
N CYS A 38 4.73 -2.99 -5.38
CA CYS A 38 5.23 -2.76 -4.04
C CYS A 38 6.45 -3.62 -3.67
N ALA A 39 6.58 -4.82 -4.21
CA ALA A 39 7.79 -5.62 -4.04
C ALA A 39 9.00 -4.93 -4.68
N LYS A 40 8.86 -4.48 -5.92
CA LYS A 40 9.93 -3.78 -6.64
C LYS A 40 10.25 -2.43 -6.02
N ASN A 41 9.24 -1.67 -5.57
CA ASN A 41 9.46 -0.40 -4.87
C ASN A 41 10.21 -0.61 -3.54
N ALA A 42 9.88 -1.67 -2.78
CA ALA A 42 10.59 -1.99 -1.54
C ALA A 42 12.04 -2.43 -1.78
N GLU A 43 12.32 -3.13 -2.89
CA GLU A 43 13.68 -3.45 -3.33
C GLU A 43 14.49 -2.18 -3.63
N CYS A 44 13.88 -1.24 -4.35
CA CYS A 44 14.55 -0.02 -4.80
C CYS A 44 14.60 1.10 -3.75
N GLN A 45 13.71 1.09 -2.76
CA GLN A 45 13.62 2.10 -1.71
C GLN A 45 13.61 1.43 -0.32
N PRO A 46 14.75 0.88 0.13
CA PRO A 46 14.83 0.16 1.41
C PRO A 46 14.55 1.06 2.63
N ASP A 47 14.77 2.37 2.51
CA ASP A 47 14.45 3.36 3.55
C ASP A 47 12.97 3.85 3.50
N GLY A 48 12.17 3.29 2.59
CA GLY A 48 10.77 3.65 2.38
C GLY A 48 9.80 3.02 3.40
N PRO A 49 8.48 3.16 3.18
CA PRO A 49 7.45 2.68 4.10
C PRO A 49 7.33 1.15 4.21
N GLY A 50 8.11 0.41 3.42
CA GLY A 50 8.07 -1.05 3.33
C GLY A 50 6.96 -1.59 2.42
N LYS A 51 7.13 -2.85 1.99
CA LYS A 51 6.25 -3.51 1.02
C LYS A 51 4.80 -3.56 1.51
N GLU A 52 4.58 -4.01 2.74
CA GLU A 52 3.25 -4.26 3.30
C GLU A 52 2.43 -2.97 3.43
N THR A 53 3.09 -1.87 3.82
CA THR A 53 2.46 -0.54 3.88
C THR A 53 2.08 -0.06 2.48
N CYS A 54 2.96 -0.28 1.48
CA CYS A 54 2.68 0.05 0.09
C CYS A 54 1.49 -0.75 -0.45
N VAL A 55 1.42 -2.06 -0.22
CA VAL A 55 0.31 -2.91 -0.68
C VAL A 55 -1.01 -2.45 -0.06
N THR A 56 -1.01 -2.16 1.24
CA THR A 56 -2.21 -1.68 1.94
C THR A 56 -2.72 -0.37 1.34
N LEU A 57 -1.81 0.59 1.08
CA LEU A 57 -2.18 1.87 0.46
C LEU A 57 -2.64 1.68 -0.99
N CYS A 58 -1.99 0.79 -1.73
CA CYS A 58 -2.35 0.48 -3.11
C CYS A 58 -3.78 -0.05 -3.18
N LEU A 59 -4.12 -1.05 -2.37
CA LEU A 59 -5.47 -1.61 -2.33
C LEU A 59 -6.53 -0.58 -1.92
N ASP A 60 -6.24 0.32 -0.98
CA ASP A 60 -7.15 1.41 -0.58
C ASP A 60 -7.41 2.40 -1.73
N LEU A 61 -6.43 2.61 -2.61
CA LEU A 61 -6.54 3.51 -3.76
C LEU A 61 -7.07 2.82 -5.03
N SER A 62 -6.97 1.48 -5.13
CA SER A 62 -7.40 0.69 -6.28
C SER A 62 -8.91 0.75 -6.56
N ASP A 63 -9.73 1.20 -5.62
CA ASP A 63 -11.15 1.51 -5.90
C ASP A 63 -11.33 2.65 -6.92
N ARG A 64 -10.28 3.45 -7.15
CA ARG A 64 -10.28 4.52 -8.16
C ARG A 64 -9.81 3.95 -9.49
N ALA A 65 -10.70 3.92 -10.49
CA ALA A 65 -10.43 3.34 -11.81
C ALA A 65 -9.11 3.82 -12.45
N SER A 66 -8.81 5.13 -12.39
CA SER A 66 -7.56 5.67 -12.96
C SER A 66 -6.29 5.22 -12.22
N TYR A 67 -6.41 4.91 -10.93
CA TYR A 67 -5.28 4.43 -10.13
C TYR A 67 -5.08 2.92 -10.37
N ALA A 68 -6.16 2.15 -10.39
CA ALA A 68 -6.12 0.73 -10.73
C ALA A 68 -5.48 0.50 -12.10
N ASP A 69 -5.94 1.25 -13.12
CA ASP A 69 -5.41 1.18 -14.48
C ASP A 69 -3.91 1.53 -14.55
N ALA A 70 -3.48 2.60 -13.87
CA ALA A 70 -2.05 2.97 -13.83
C ALA A 70 -1.19 1.91 -13.12
N ILE A 71 -1.70 1.31 -12.04
CA ILE A 71 -0.99 0.26 -11.31
C ILE A 71 -0.92 -1.06 -12.10
N GLU A 72 -1.97 -1.40 -12.85
CA GLU A 72 -1.96 -2.55 -13.76
C GLU A 72 -0.86 -2.40 -14.83
N HIS A 73 -0.83 -1.26 -15.53
CA HIS A 73 0.21 -0.99 -16.53
C HIS A 73 1.62 -0.94 -15.92
N GLN A 74 1.77 -0.37 -14.73
CA GLN A 74 3.06 -0.32 -14.05
C GLN A 74 3.54 -1.72 -13.63
N ALA A 75 2.63 -2.58 -13.16
CA ALA A 75 2.95 -3.96 -12.82
C ALA A 75 3.39 -4.75 -14.06
N GLU A 76 2.68 -4.60 -15.18
CA GLU A 76 3.07 -5.21 -16.47
C GLU A 76 4.47 -4.75 -16.88
N CYS A 77 4.73 -3.44 -16.86
CA CYS A 77 6.05 -2.89 -17.21
C CYS A 77 7.18 -3.44 -16.32
N TYR A 78 6.93 -3.62 -15.02
CA TYR A 78 7.91 -4.20 -14.09
C TYR A 78 8.21 -5.69 -14.36
N GLU A 79 7.30 -6.41 -15.01
CA GLU A 79 7.46 -7.83 -15.34
C GLU A 79 8.05 -8.08 -16.74
N GLU A 80 7.94 -7.12 -17.66
CA GLU A 80 8.42 -7.26 -19.05
C GLU A 80 9.94 -7.24 -19.18
N GLU A 81 10.62 -6.38 -18.42
CA GLU A 81 12.08 -6.23 -18.46
C GLU A 81 12.69 -6.25 -17.05
N ASP A 82 13.98 -6.60 -16.93
CA ASP A 82 14.72 -6.56 -15.67
C ASP A 82 15.19 -5.13 -15.37
N TRP A 83 14.23 -4.25 -15.06
CA TRP A 83 14.48 -2.84 -14.81
C TRP A 83 15.34 -2.63 -13.56
N SER A 84 16.42 -1.86 -13.71
CA SER A 84 17.19 -1.40 -12.55
C SER A 84 16.46 -0.31 -11.78
N CYS A 85 16.74 -0.19 -10.49
CA CYS A 85 16.16 0.84 -9.63
C CYS A 85 16.44 2.27 -10.13
N ASP A 86 17.58 2.52 -10.76
CA ASP A 86 17.90 3.83 -11.36
C ASP A 86 17.01 4.14 -12.56
N GLN A 87 16.69 3.14 -13.40
CA GLN A 87 15.79 3.31 -14.54
C GLN A 87 14.35 3.56 -14.07
N LEU A 88 13.90 2.80 -13.07
CA LEU A 88 12.58 2.99 -12.47
C LEU A 88 12.46 4.37 -11.82
N ALA A 89 13.48 4.80 -11.06
CA ALA A 89 13.53 6.13 -10.46
C ALA A 89 13.57 7.27 -11.51
N SER A 90 14.04 6.97 -12.72
CA SER A 90 14.05 7.90 -13.85
C SER A 90 12.75 7.89 -14.66
N GLY A 91 11.75 7.07 -14.29
CA GLY A 91 10.44 7.04 -14.91
C GLY A 91 10.27 6.03 -16.04
N ALA A 92 11.08 4.95 -16.10
CA ALA A 92 10.98 3.94 -17.16
C ALA A 92 9.57 3.30 -17.31
N CYS A 93 8.80 3.24 -16.22
CA CYS A 93 7.44 2.72 -16.18
C CYS A 93 6.45 3.75 -15.63
N ASP A 94 6.71 5.05 -15.84
CA ASP A 94 5.75 6.09 -15.47
C ASP A 94 4.62 6.09 -16.51
N TYR A 95 3.43 5.64 -16.10
CA TYR A 95 2.27 5.60 -16.97
C TYR A 95 1.53 6.94 -16.92
N SER A 96 1.46 7.63 -18.06
CA SER A 96 0.60 8.78 -18.26
C SER A 96 -0.49 8.43 -19.28
N PRO A 97 -1.78 8.49 -18.93
CA PRO A 97 -2.88 8.20 -19.87
C PRO A 97 -3.02 9.23 -21.01
N GLU A 98 -2.14 10.24 -21.07
CA GLU A 98 -2.09 11.25 -22.13
C GLU A 98 -1.10 10.90 -23.27
N ASP A 99 -0.35 9.79 -23.15
CA ASP A 99 0.54 9.24 -24.20
C ASP A 99 -0.13 8.12 -25.02
#